data_AF-A0A0F9IJ05-F1
#
_entry.id   AF-A0A0F9IJ05-F1
#
_cell.length_a   1.000
_cell.length_b   1.000
_cell.length_c   1.000
_cell.angle_alpha   90.00
_cell.angle_beta   90.00
_cell.angle_gamma   90.00
#
_symmetry.space_group_name_H-M   'P 1'
#
loop_
_entity.id
_entity.type
_entity.pdbx_description
1 polymer ?
#
loop_
_entity_poly.entity_id
_entity_poly.type
_entity_poly.pdbx_seq_one_letter_code
_entity_poly.pdbx_strand_id
1 'polypeptide(L)'
;MSEQWNIDVADGLRRLPPYLFGQINQMKYEKRRAGVDIIDLGMGNPLDRPPEMVIEKLCEAARDGRNHRYSASAGVFNLRRDLSMLYERLYNVSLDPHSEVIACIGNGSSTP
;
A
#
# COMPACT_ATOMS: atom_id res chain seq x y z
N MET A 1 21.88 28.95 -28.13
CA MET A 1 21.97 29.27 -26.70
C MET A 1 20.79 28.57 -26.03
N SER A 2 21.02 27.46 -25.35
CA SER A 2 19.95 26.72 -24.67
C SER A 2 19.77 27.32 -23.27
N GLU A 3 18.65 28.01 -23.04
CA GLU A 3 18.27 28.46 -21.71
C GLU A 3 18.00 27.25 -20.81
N GLN A 4 18.69 27.22 -19.67
CA GLN A 4 18.60 26.15 -18.70
C GLN A 4 17.50 26.51 -17.71
N TRP A 5 16.36 25.83 -17.80
CA TRP A 5 15.25 26.01 -16.87
C TRP A 5 15.61 25.41 -15.52
N ASN A 6 15.72 26.26 -14.49
CA ASN A 6 15.97 25.82 -13.12
C ASN A 6 14.62 25.68 -12.40
N ILE A 7 14.24 24.44 -12.08
CA ILE A 7 13.01 24.13 -11.34
C ILE A 7 13.34 24.15 -9.85
N ASP A 8 12.87 25.18 -9.15
CA ASP A 8 13.01 25.26 -7.71
C ASP A 8 11.91 24.40 -7.03
N VAL A 9 12.33 23.38 -6.28
CA VAL A 9 11.45 22.44 -5.59
C VAL A 9 11.18 22.88 -4.15
N ALA A 10 9.98 22.56 -3.65
CA ALA A 10 9.56 22.90 -2.29
C ALA A 10 10.51 22.36 -1.21
N ASP A 11 10.68 23.11 -0.12
CA ASP A 11 11.60 22.79 0.98
C ASP A 11 11.35 21.42 1.63
N GLY A 12 10.09 20.98 1.70
CA GLY A 12 9.75 19.66 2.21
C GLY A 12 10.37 18.53 1.39
N LEU A 13 10.44 18.69 0.07
CA LEU A 13 11.07 17.73 -0.84
C LEU A 13 12.60 17.72 -0.66
N ARG A 14 13.21 18.89 -0.45
CA ARG A 14 14.66 19.02 -0.21
C ARG A 14 15.12 18.32 1.07
N ARG A 15 14.21 18.15 2.05
CA ARG A 15 14.49 17.52 3.36
C ARG A 15 14.24 16.03 3.39
N LEU A 16 13.65 15.44 2.35
CA LEU A 16 13.42 14.00 2.32
C LEU A 16 14.77 13.28 2.24
N PRO A 17 15.06 12.36 3.17
CA PRO A 17 16.28 11.57 3.11
C PRO A 17 16.26 10.71 1.84
N PRO A 18 17.44 10.40 1.27
CA PRO A 18 17.51 9.49 0.13
C PRO A 18 16.87 8.15 0.48
N TYR A 19 16.01 7.66 -0.41
CA TYR A 19 15.28 6.41 -0.21
C TYR A 19 16.22 5.20 -0.30
N LEU A 20 16.76 4.80 0.85
CA LEU A 20 17.79 3.76 0.99
C LEU A 20 17.38 2.44 0.32
N PHE A 21 16.13 2.01 0.48
CA PHE A 21 15.63 0.79 -0.13
C PHE A 21 15.61 0.86 -1.66
N GLY A 22 15.41 2.04 -2.25
CA GLY A 22 15.50 2.24 -3.69
C GLY A 22 16.90 1.94 -4.21
N GLN A 23 17.93 2.45 -3.52
CA GLN A 23 19.34 2.19 -3.87
C GLN A 23 19.69 0.71 -3.71
N ILE A 24 19.26 0.08 -2.61
CA ILE A 24 19.47 -1.35 -2.37
C ILE A 24 18.79 -2.20 -3.45
N ASN A 25 17.57 -1.83 -3.86
CA ASN A 25 16.86 -2.52 -4.95
C ASN A 25 17.59 -2.39 -6.28
N GLN A 26 18.14 -1.21 -6.59
CA GLN A 26 18.95 -1.02 -7.79
C GLN A 26 20.23 -1.88 -7.78
N MET A 27 20.96 -1.91 -6.67
CA MET A 27 22.15 -2.75 -6.53
C MET A 27 21.82 -4.25 -6.63
N LYS A 28 20.69 -4.69 -6.04
CA LYS A 28 20.20 -6.07 -6.20
C LYS A 28 19.89 -6.38 -7.66
N TYR A 29 19.24 -5.47 -8.37
CA TYR A 29 18.90 -5.65 -9.78
C TYR A 29 20.16 -5.79 -10.66
N GLU A 30 21.15 -4.94 -10.46
CA GLU A 30 22.42 -4.99 -11.19
C GLU A 30 23.19 -6.30 -10.94
N LYS A 31 23.27 -6.74 -9.68
CA LYS A 31 23.91 -8.02 -9.31
C LYS A 31 23.17 -9.23 -9.88
N ARG A 32 21.83 -9.23 -9.90
CA ARG A 32 21.04 -10.30 -10.57
C ARG A 32 21.34 -10.37 -12.06
N ARG A 33 21.43 -9.22 -12.73
CA ARG A 33 21.79 -9.15 -14.17
C ARG A 33 23.21 -9.64 -14.45
N ALA A 34 24.12 -9.48 -13.50
CA ALA A 34 25.47 -10.02 -13.57
C ALA A 34 25.54 -11.54 -13.26
N GLY A 35 24.41 -12.21 -13.03
CA GLY A 35 24.35 -13.64 -12.74
C GLY A 35 24.75 -14.01 -11.31
N VAL A 36 24.83 -13.03 -10.40
CA VAL A 36 25.10 -13.28 -8.99
C VAL A 36 23.83 -13.77 -8.31
N ASP A 37 23.91 -14.89 -7.59
CA ASP A 37 22.83 -15.39 -6.76
C ASP A 37 22.64 -14.48 -5.53
N ILE A 38 21.43 -13.94 -5.36
CA ILE A 38 21.12 -12.97 -4.31
C ILE A 38 20.02 -13.52 -3.41
N ILE A 39 20.37 -13.70 -2.14
CA ILE A 39 19.40 -13.99 -1.08
C ILE A 39 18.92 -12.65 -0.50
N ASP A 40 17.66 -12.30 -0.77
CA ASP A 40 17.05 -11.05 -0.33
C ASP A 40 16.30 -11.24 0.99
N LEU A 41 16.95 -10.91 2.11
CA LEU A 41 16.35 -10.91 3.44
C LEU A 41 15.91 -9.50 3.89
N GLY A 42 16.00 -8.52 2.98
CA GLY A 42 15.87 -7.11 3.32
C GLY A 42 14.45 -6.55 3.28
N MET A 43 13.51 -7.28 2.67
CA MET A 43 12.11 -6.84 2.56
C MET A 43 11.19 -7.95 3.05
N GLY A 44 10.37 -7.66 4.06
CA GLY A 44 9.34 -8.56 4.58
C GLY A 44 8.13 -8.71 3.65
N ASN A 45 8.37 -8.92 2.35
CA ASN A 45 7.31 -9.20 1.39
C ASN A 45 7.01 -10.71 1.42
N PRO A 46 5.84 -11.15 1.89
CA PRO A 46 5.49 -12.57 1.87
C PRO A 46 5.51 -13.09 0.42
N LEU A 47 6.18 -14.22 0.20
CA LEU A 47 6.28 -14.85 -1.13
C LEU A 47 5.06 -15.73 -1.45
N ASP A 48 4.27 -16.08 -0.43
CA ASP A 48 3.13 -16.96 -0.56
C ASP A 48 1.97 -16.28 -1.29
N ARG A 49 1.26 -17.06 -2.11
CA ARG A 49 0.07 -16.56 -2.79
C ARG A 49 -1.03 -16.26 -1.77
N PRO A 50 -1.83 -15.20 -1.98
CA PRO A 50 -3.05 -14.99 -1.20
C PRO A 50 -3.96 -16.22 -1.27
N PRO A 51 -4.77 -16.50 -0.23
CA PRO A 51 -5.75 -17.57 -0.26
C PRO A 51 -6.71 -17.45 -1.45
N GLU A 52 -7.07 -18.58 -2.08
CA GLU A 52 -7.88 -18.61 -3.32
C GLU A 52 -9.20 -17.84 -3.18
N MET A 53 -9.88 -18.00 -2.04
CA MET A 53 -11.13 -17.30 -1.72
C MET A 53 -11.01 -15.77 -1.85
N VAL A 54 -9.85 -15.19 -1.51
CA VAL A 54 -9.61 -13.74 -1.62
C VAL A 54 -9.47 -13.34 -3.09
N ILE A 55 -8.78 -14.15 -3.88
CA ILE A 55 -8.59 -13.94 -5.32
C ILE A 55 -9.94 -14.03 -6.04
N GLU A 56 -10.74 -15.04 -5.73
CA GLU A 56 -12.09 -15.23 -6.27
C GLU A 56 -12.98 -14.04 -5.94
N LYS A 57 -12.99 -13.59 -4.67
CA LYS A 57 -13.82 -12.47 -4.25
C LYS A 57 -13.42 -11.16 -4.92
N LEU A 58 -12.11 -10.94 -5.10
CA LEU A 58 -11.60 -9.80 -5.84
C LEU A 58 -12.08 -9.82 -7.30
N CYS A 59 -12.01 -10.99 -7.95
CA CYS A 59 -12.49 -11.14 -9.33
C CYS A 59 -14.00 -10.91 -9.45
N GLU A 60 -14.79 -11.41 -8.51
CA GLU A 60 -16.23 -11.15 -8.43
C GLU A 60 -16.50 -9.65 -8.30
N ALA A 61 -15.84 -8.98 -7.34
CA ALA A 61 -16.02 -7.56 -7.09
C ALA A 61 -15.60 -6.68 -8.29
N ALA A 62 -14.54 -7.06 -9.01
CA ALA A 62 -14.07 -6.34 -10.19
C ALA A 62 -15.04 -6.43 -11.39
N ARG A 63 -15.80 -7.53 -11.49
CA ARG A 63 -16.81 -7.73 -12.54
C ARG A 63 -18.10 -6.95 -12.30
N ASP A 64 -18.38 -6.56 -11.05
CA ASP A 64 -19.55 -5.76 -10.71
C ASP A 64 -19.35 -4.28 -11.10
N GLY A 65 -20.05 -3.83 -12.14
CA GLY A 65 -19.97 -2.44 -12.63
C GLY A 65 -20.37 -1.38 -11.60
N ARG A 66 -21.09 -1.74 -10.52
CA ARG A 66 -21.41 -0.81 -9.43
C ARG A 66 -20.17 -0.39 -8.65
N ASN A 67 -19.15 -1.24 -8.60
CA ASN A 67 -17.89 -1.00 -7.89
C ASN A 67 -16.91 -0.11 -8.68
N HIS A 68 -17.22 0.23 -9.93
CA HIS A 68 -16.34 1.06 -10.78
C HIS A 68 -16.44 2.56 -10.47
N ARG A 69 -17.44 2.96 -9.67
CA ARG A 69 -17.60 4.35 -9.21
C ARG A 69 -16.61 4.64 -8.09
N TYR A 70 -16.33 5.92 -7.86
CA TYR A 70 -15.56 6.36 -6.70
C TYR A 70 -16.14 5.77 -5.41
N SER A 71 -15.28 5.15 -4.61
CA SER A 71 -15.62 4.72 -3.26
C SER A 71 -15.84 5.93 -2.35
N ALA A 72 -16.60 5.74 -1.27
CA ALA A 72 -16.68 6.74 -0.22
C ALA A 72 -15.27 7.04 0.33
N SER A 73 -15.02 8.28 0.73
CA SER A 73 -13.70 8.73 1.24
C SER A 73 -13.20 7.90 2.43
N ALA A 74 -14.12 7.48 3.31
CA ALA A 74 -13.82 6.61 4.44
C ALA A 74 -13.65 5.12 4.08
N GLY A 75 -13.93 4.74 2.82
CA GLY A 75 -13.96 3.36 2.35
C GLY A 75 -15.33 2.70 2.40
N VAL A 76 -15.40 1.49 1.84
CA VAL A 76 -16.63 0.68 1.74
C VAL A 76 -17.16 0.37 3.14
N PHE A 77 -18.42 0.69 3.42
CA PHE A 77 -19.02 0.52 4.75
C PHE A 77 -18.97 -0.93 5.25
N ASN A 78 -19.27 -1.91 4.38
CA ASN A 78 -19.23 -3.32 4.74
C ASN A 78 -17.84 -3.75 5.23
N LEU A 79 -16.77 -3.25 4.59
CA LEU A 79 -15.40 -3.51 5.04
C LEU A 79 -15.15 -2.90 6.42
N ARG A 80 -15.57 -1.67 6.66
CA ARG A 80 -15.42 -1.00 7.95
C ARG A 80 -16.16 -1.73 9.07
N ARG A 81 -17.39 -2.17 8.82
CA ARG A 81 -18.18 -2.98 9.76
C ARG A 81 -17.49 -4.30 10.10
N ASP A 82 -17.02 -5.02 9.09
CA ASP A 82 -16.39 -6.32 9.30
C ASP A 82 -15.04 -6.17 10.03
N LEU A 83 -14.31 -5.05 9.82
CA LEU A 83 -13.12 -4.68 10.61
C LEU A 83 -13.46 -4.38 12.07
N SER A 84 -14.51 -3.63 12.37
CA SER A 84 -14.97 -3.41 13.75
C SER A 84 -15.24 -4.73 14.47
N MET A 85 -15.95 -5.66 13.81
CA MET A 85 -16.24 -6.99 14.37
C MET A 85 -14.98 -7.83 14.58
N LEU A 86 -14.00 -7.72 13.68
CA LEU A 86 -12.72 -8.40 13.81
C LEU A 86 -11.94 -7.89 15.03
N TYR A 87 -11.91 -6.58 15.23
CA TYR A 87 -11.26 -5.95 16.39
C TYR A 87 -11.92 -6.36 17.71
N GLU A 88 -13.24 -6.42 17.74
CA GLU A 88 -13.98 -6.91 18.91
C GLU A 88 -13.62 -8.36 19.23
N ARG A 89 -13.56 -9.25 18.21
CA ARG A 89 -13.25 -10.68 18.42
C ARG A 89 -11.81 -10.93 18.85
N LEU A 90 -10.85 -10.20 18.29
CA LEU A 90 -9.42 -10.44 18.55
C LEU A 90 -8.91 -9.71 19.78
N TYR A 91 -9.44 -8.51 20.04
CA TYR A 91 -8.88 -7.59 21.03
C TYR A 91 -9.92 -7.12 22.05
N ASN A 92 -11.19 -7.53 21.93
CA ASN A 92 -12.28 -7.09 22.81
C ASN A 92 -12.45 -5.55 22.82
N VAL A 93 -12.17 -4.92 21.67
CA VAL A 93 -12.33 -3.48 21.44
C VAL A 93 -13.56 -3.26 20.57
N SER A 94 -14.53 -2.51 21.10
CA SER A 94 -15.70 -2.07 20.32
C SER A 94 -15.35 -0.80 19.53
N LEU A 95 -15.61 -0.80 18.23
CA LEU A 95 -15.36 0.32 17.32
C LEU A 95 -16.62 0.65 16.52
N ASP A 96 -17.03 1.92 16.48
CA ASP A 96 -18.09 2.40 15.60
C ASP A 96 -17.60 2.44 14.14
N PRO A 97 -18.15 1.61 13.24
CA PRO A 97 -17.73 1.61 11.84
C PRO A 97 -18.01 2.93 11.13
N HIS A 98 -18.89 3.79 11.63
CA HIS A 98 -19.20 5.09 11.02
C HIS A 98 -18.15 6.17 11.29
N SER A 99 -17.57 6.19 12.49
CA SER A 99 -16.72 7.29 12.96
C SER A 99 -15.29 6.87 13.31
N GLU A 100 -15.05 5.61 13.64
CA GLU A 100 -13.77 5.15 14.21
C GLU A 100 -12.95 4.24 13.27
N VAL A 101 -13.47 3.95 12.06
CA VAL A 101 -12.80 3.09 11.09
C VAL A 101 -12.72 3.78 9.73
N ILE A 102 -11.50 3.85 9.17
CA ILE A 102 -11.22 4.39 7.84
C ILE A 102 -10.37 3.38 7.08
N ALA A 103 -10.74 3.07 5.84
CA ALA A 103 -9.94 2.21 4.96
C ALA A 103 -8.95 3.05 4.15
N CYS A 104 -7.65 2.74 4.29
CA CYS A 104 -6.57 3.43 3.58
C CYS A 104 -5.94 2.55 2.50
N ILE A 105 -5.28 3.17 1.52
CA ILE A 105 -4.52 2.47 0.49
C ILE A 105 -3.14 2.13 1.07
N GLY A 106 -3.08 1.02 1.79
CA GLY A 106 -1.87 0.58 2.48
C GLY A 106 -1.41 1.52 3.61
N ASN A 107 -0.38 1.09 4.33
CA ASN A 107 0.18 1.82 5.48
C ASN A 107 0.90 3.13 5.10
N GLY A 108 1.30 3.31 3.84
CA GLY A 108 2.03 4.49 3.38
C GLY A 108 1.16 5.74 3.19
N SER A 109 -0.16 5.59 3.13
CA SER A 109 -1.09 6.72 2.98
C SER A 109 -1.69 7.21 4.31
N SER A 110 -1.44 6.50 5.41
CA SER A 110 -1.86 6.87 6.77
C SER A 110 -0.80 7.75 7.43
N THR A 111 -0.59 8.94 6.90
CA THR A 111 0.01 10.05 7.63
C THR A 111 -1.06 11.11 7.86
N PRO A 112 -1.28 11.58 9.11
CA PRO A 112 -2.17 12.71 9.38
C PRO A 112 -1.65 14.00 8.74
#